data_AF-A0A3E4XBM5-F1
#
_entry.id   AF-A0A3E4XBM5-F1
#
_cell.length_a   1.000
_cell.length_b   1.000
_cell.length_c   1.000
_cell.angle_alpha   90.00
_cell.angle_beta   90.00
_cell.angle_gamma   90.00
#
_symmetry.space_group_name_H-M   'P 1'
#
loop_
_entity.id
_entity.type
_entity.pdbx_description
1 polymer ?
#
loop_
_entity_poly.entity_id
_entity_poly.type
_entity_poly.pdbx_seq_one_letter_code
_entity_poly.pdbx_strand_id
1 'polypeptide(L)'
;MDEYEKIRQRKREEYRKRHRAQVRRKQLINNGIVIGVIILIIATIIIVGALRGKKAKQEEVKAEVTSTLYNPIQPKLDVQLLTPNPYSRPQKALEKVNGIVVHYTANPGTSARQNRDYFNGLAETKKTKASSHFVIGLEGEIVQCIPCNEISYASNNRNSDTISIECCIEDETGKFNDSTYQSLIELTTWLMGRYDLSSDDVIRHYDVTGKKCPLYFVEHEDAWEQFHKDLDTYIEENGVPKEEASQN
;
A
#
# COMPACT_ATOMS: atom_id res chain seq x y z
N MET A 1 61.77 -51.35 -35.25
CA MET A 1 61.15 -50.06 -34.95
C MET A 1 62.22 -49.14 -34.38
N ASP A 2 62.58 -48.11 -35.15
CA ASP A 2 63.58 -47.09 -34.80
C ASP A 2 63.19 -46.38 -33.49
N GLU A 3 64.18 -46.07 -32.65
CA GLU A 3 64.05 -45.35 -31.39
C GLU A 3 63.27 -44.03 -31.56
N TYR A 4 63.49 -43.35 -32.69
CA TYR A 4 62.80 -42.12 -33.05
C TYR A 4 61.27 -42.31 -33.18
N GLU A 5 60.87 -43.46 -33.70
CA GLU A 5 59.46 -43.81 -33.90
C GLU A 5 58.77 -44.15 -32.57
N LYS A 6 59.51 -44.72 -31.61
CA LYS A 6 59.03 -44.97 -30.23
C LYS A 6 58.82 -43.67 -29.46
N ILE A 7 59.73 -42.70 -29.60
CA ILE A 7 59.60 -41.36 -29.01
C ILE A 7 58.38 -40.63 -29.59
N ARG A 8 58.18 -40.71 -30.90
CA ARG A 8 57.05 -40.09 -31.60
C ARG A 8 55.70 -40.71 -31.19
N GLN A 9 55.64 -42.03 -30.99
CA GLN A 9 54.47 -42.71 -30.44
C GLN A 9 54.17 -42.27 -29.00
N ARG A 10 55.17 -42.24 -28.10
CA ARG A 10 54.98 -41.76 -26.71
C ARG A 10 54.45 -40.33 -26.67
N LYS A 11 55.00 -39.40 -27.47
CA LYS A 11 54.50 -38.02 -27.53
C LYS A 11 53.05 -37.94 -28.01
N ARG A 12 52.64 -38.77 -28.98
CA ARG A 12 51.24 -38.86 -29.43
C ARG A 12 50.32 -39.44 -28.35
N GLU A 13 50.76 -40.44 -27.62
CA GLU A 13 50.02 -41.02 -26.49
C GLU A 13 49.87 -40.06 -25.32
N GLU A 14 50.93 -39.33 -24.97
CA GLU A 14 50.90 -38.27 -23.95
C GLU A 14 49.97 -37.13 -24.36
N TYR A 15 50.04 -36.67 -25.61
CA TYR A 15 49.11 -35.67 -26.14
C TYR A 15 47.67 -36.16 -26.06
N ARG A 16 47.39 -37.40 -26.50
CA ARG A 16 46.06 -38.01 -26.39
C ARG A 16 45.59 -38.13 -24.94
N LYS A 17 46.47 -38.50 -23.99
CA LYS A 17 46.15 -38.53 -22.56
C LYS A 17 45.81 -37.14 -22.03
N ARG A 18 46.62 -36.12 -22.31
CA ARG A 18 46.39 -34.73 -21.88
C ARG A 18 45.11 -34.15 -22.48
N HIS A 19 44.86 -34.39 -23.77
CA HIS A 19 43.65 -33.94 -24.44
C HIS A 19 42.39 -34.61 -23.87
N ARG A 20 42.41 -35.93 -23.64
CA ARG A 20 41.30 -36.64 -22.96
C ARG A 20 41.05 -36.11 -21.54
N ALA A 21 42.10 -35.80 -20.79
CA ALA A 21 41.99 -35.21 -19.45
C ALA A 21 41.39 -33.80 -19.49
N GLN A 22 41.79 -32.95 -20.46
CA GLN A 22 41.19 -31.62 -20.67
C GLN A 22 39.71 -31.69 -21.06
N VAL A 23 39.34 -32.59 -21.96
CA VAL A 23 37.93 -32.80 -22.37
C VAL A 23 37.09 -33.29 -21.18
N ARG A 24 37.57 -34.27 -20.40
CA ARG A 24 36.89 -34.73 -19.18
C ARG A 24 36.74 -33.61 -18.15
N ARG A 25 37.77 -32.79 -17.92
CA ARG A 25 37.70 -31.64 -17.01
C ARG A 25 36.65 -30.62 -17.48
N LYS A 26 36.60 -30.31 -18.77
CA LYS A 26 35.60 -29.40 -19.36
C LYS A 26 34.18 -29.97 -19.24
N GLN A 27 34.00 -31.27 -19.46
CA GLN A 27 32.72 -31.96 -19.26
C GLN A 27 32.28 -31.94 -17.79
N LEU A 28 33.18 -32.20 -16.84
CA LEU A 28 32.88 -32.12 -15.41
C LEU A 28 32.48 -30.71 -14.98
N ILE A 29 33.17 -29.68 -15.47
CA ILE A 29 32.81 -28.28 -15.22
C ILE A 29 31.43 -27.97 -15.81
N ASN A 30 31.17 -28.31 -17.07
CA ASN A 30 29.88 -28.09 -17.71
C ASN A 30 28.73 -28.82 -17.00
N ASN A 31 28.93 -30.08 -16.60
CA ASN A 31 27.94 -30.84 -15.83
C ASN A 31 27.68 -30.21 -14.46
N GLY A 32 28.74 -29.74 -13.77
CA GLY A 32 28.61 -29.01 -12.52
C GLY A 32 27.80 -27.72 -12.67
N ILE A 33 28.02 -26.97 -13.75
CA ILE A 33 27.22 -25.78 -14.08
C ILE A 33 25.75 -26.15 -14.30
N VAL A 34 25.47 -27.17 -15.11
CA VAL A 34 24.09 -27.61 -15.39
C VAL A 34 23.37 -28.06 -14.12
N ILE A 35 24.03 -28.86 -13.28
CA ILE A 35 23.48 -29.30 -11.99
C ILE A 35 23.24 -28.09 -11.08
N GLY A 36 24.17 -27.15 -11.01
CA GLY A 36 24.01 -25.91 -10.23
C GLY A 36 22.81 -25.09 -10.69
N VAL A 37 22.59 -24.96 -12.00
CA VAL A 37 21.42 -24.27 -12.56
C VAL A 37 20.12 -24.99 -12.21
N ILE A 38 20.08 -26.32 -12.30
CA ILE A 38 18.89 -27.11 -11.93
C ILE A 38 18.55 -26.92 -10.44
N ILE A 39 19.56 -26.97 -9.56
CA ILE A 39 19.37 -26.75 -8.11
C ILE A 39 18.82 -25.34 -7.86
N LEU A 40 19.36 -24.32 -8.54
CA LEU A 40 18.86 -22.94 -8.41
C LEU A 40 17.40 -22.83 -8.85
N ILE A 41 17.01 -23.44 -9.98
CA ILE A 41 15.62 -23.45 -10.45
C ILE A 41 14.70 -24.11 -9.42
N ILE A 42 15.06 -25.29 -8.91
CA ILE A 42 14.27 -26.00 -7.90
C ILE A 42 14.14 -25.17 -6.62
N ALA A 43 15.24 -24.59 -6.13
CA ALA A 43 15.22 -23.71 -4.97
C ALA A 43 14.29 -22.51 -5.18
N THR A 44 14.31 -21.92 -6.38
CA THR A 44 13.45 -20.79 -6.75
C THR A 44 11.98 -21.18 -6.74
N ILE A 45 11.64 -22.35 -7.31
CA ILE A 45 10.26 -22.88 -7.31
C ILE A 45 9.77 -23.10 -5.87
N ILE A 46 10.60 -23.68 -5.00
CA ILE A 46 10.25 -23.91 -3.59
C ILE A 46 10.00 -22.59 -2.87
N ILE A 47 10.90 -21.61 -3.04
CA ILE A 47 10.77 -20.27 -2.42
C ILE A 47 9.49 -19.58 -2.90
N VAL A 48 9.24 -19.56 -4.21
CA VAL A 48 8.03 -18.95 -4.78
C VAL A 48 6.77 -19.65 -4.31
N GLY A 49 6.78 -20.99 -4.23
CA GLY A 49 5.66 -21.77 -3.70
C GLY A 49 5.36 -21.42 -2.24
N ALA A 50 6.39 -21.32 -1.39
CA ALA A 50 6.24 -20.94 0.01
C ALA A 50 5.71 -19.51 0.17
N LEU A 51 6.20 -18.55 -0.63
CA LEU A 51 5.71 -17.16 -0.61
C LEU A 51 4.26 -17.07 -1.07
N ARG A 52 3.87 -17.80 -2.12
CA ARG A 52 2.47 -17.88 -2.58
C ARG A 52 1.55 -18.47 -1.52
N GLY A 53 1.97 -19.54 -0.85
CA GLY A 53 1.19 -20.16 0.23
C GLY A 53 0.96 -19.22 1.41
N LYS A 54 2.00 -18.47 1.82
CA LYS A 54 1.87 -17.44 2.86
C LYS A 54 0.91 -16.33 2.45
N LYS A 55 1.04 -15.82 1.21
CA LYS A 55 0.16 -14.77 0.68
C LYS A 55 -1.31 -15.21 0.64
N ALA A 56 -1.58 -16.42 0.12
CA ALA A 56 -2.95 -16.95 0.06
C ALA A 56 -3.58 -17.10 1.45
N LYS A 57 -2.83 -17.60 2.43
CA LYS A 57 -3.31 -17.69 3.83
C LYS A 57 -3.61 -16.31 4.42
N GLN A 58 -2.79 -15.30 4.11
CA GLN A 58 -3.01 -13.94 4.58
C GLN A 58 -4.26 -13.31 3.92
N GLU A 59 -4.47 -13.51 2.63
CA GLU A 59 -5.67 -13.07 1.91
C GLU A 59 -6.94 -13.74 2.46
N GLU A 60 -6.88 -15.03 2.81
CA GLU A 60 -7.98 -15.76 3.43
C GLU A 60 -8.35 -15.19 4.81
N VAL A 61 -7.36 -14.98 5.69
CA VAL A 61 -7.58 -14.36 7.02
C VAL A 61 -8.15 -12.95 6.89
N LYS A 62 -7.59 -12.13 5.99
CA LYS A 62 -8.09 -10.78 5.71
C LYS A 62 -9.56 -10.79 5.26
N ALA A 63 -9.92 -11.68 4.35
CA ALA A 63 -11.29 -11.81 3.86
C ALA A 63 -12.25 -12.27 4.98
N GLU A 64 -11.81 -13.19 5.84
CA GLU A 64 -12.58 -13.62 7.01
C GLU A 64 -12.80 -12.48 8.01
N VAL A 65 -11.74 -11.75 8.39
CA VAL A 65 -11.82 -10.62 9.33
C VAL A 65 -12.76 -9.54 8.80
N THR A 66 -12.59 -9.10 7.55
CA THR A 66 -13.41 -8.01 7.00
C THR A 66 -14.85 -8.42 6.69
N SER A 67 -15.13 -9.70 6.47
CA SER A 67 -16.50 -10.21 6.26
C SER A 67 -17.26 -10.44 7.56
N THR A 68 -16.57 -10.66 8.68
CA THR A 68 -17.19 -11.03 9.95
C THR A 68 -17.10 -9.95 11.02
N LEU A 69 -16.07 -9.11 10.99
CA LEU A 69 -15.80 -8.09 12.00
C LEU A 69 -15.87 -6.68 11.41
N TYR A 70 -16.18 -5.72 12.27
CA TYR A 70 -16.06 -4.29 11.96
C TYR A 70 -15.71 -3.50 13.21
N ASN A 71 -15.07 -2.34 13.04
CA ASN A 71 -14.82 -1.39 14.13
C ASN A 71 -16.06 -0.49 14.32
N PRO A 72 -16.83 -0.60 15.43
CA PRO A 72 -17.99 0.23 15.67
C PRO A 72 -17.63 1.59 16.29
N ILE A 73 -16.38 1.77 16.74
CA ILE A 73 -15.96 2.90 17.56
C ILE A 73 -15.62 4.08 16.66
N GLN A 74 -16.50 5.09 16.65
CA GLN A 74 -16.19 6.36 16.02
C GLN A 74 -15.09 7.07 16.84
N PRO A 75 -13.96 7.47 16.23
CA PRO A 75 -12.95 8.25 16.93
C PRO A 75 -13.49 9.65 17.25
N LYS A 76 -12.86 10.35 18.19
CA LYS A 76 -13.28 11.70 18.57
C LYS A 76 -13.08 12.67 17.38
N LEU A 77 -14.17 13.25 16.89
CA LEU A 77 -14.16 14.22 15.81
C LEU A 77 -14.34 15.66 16.33
N ASP A 78 -13.51 16.58 15.86
CA ASP A 78 -13.76 18.03 15.91
C ASP A 78 -14.50 18.44 14.62
N VAL A 79 -15.82 18.57 14.71
CA VAL A 79 -16.66 18.85 13.54
C VAL A 79 -16.62 20.35 13.20
N GLN A 80 -15.85 20.70 12.16
CA GLN A 80 -15.61 22.08 11.71
C GLN A 80 -15.95 22.21 10.22
N LEU A 81 -17.22 21.98 9.88
CA LEU A 81 -17.64 21.93 8.47
C LEU A 81 -17.28 23.21 7.71
N LEU A 82 -16.88 23.06 6.44
CA LEU A 82 -16.65 24.19 5.55
C LEU A 82 -17.97 24.93 5.29
N THR A 83 -17.88 26.25 5.08
CA THR A 83 -19.02 27.05 4.63
C THR A 83 -19.41 26.63 3.21
N PRO A 84 -20.69 26.38 2.89
CA PRO A 84 -21.12 26.03 1.54
C PRO A 84 -20.64 27.04 0.49
N ASN A 85 -19.95 26.55 -0.55
CA ASN A 85 -19.42 27.36 -1.65
C ASN A 85 -18.97 26.47 -2.83
N PRO A 86 -18.93 26.99 -4.07
CA PRO A 86 -18.62 26.17 -5.26
C PRO A 86 -17.14 25.78 -5.43
N TYR A 87 -16.25 26.21 -4.54
CA TYR A 87 -14.80 25.97 -4.60
C TYR A 87 -14.34 24.87 -3.64
N SER A 88 -14.99 24.67 -2.50
CA SER A 88 -14.59 23.65 -1.53
C SER A 88 -15.73 22.84 -0.92
N ARG A 89 -16.96 23.36 -0.83
CA ARG A 89 -18.12 22.59 -0.35
C ARG A 89 -19.35 22.83 -1.22
N PRO A 90 -19.51 22.07 -2.32
CA PRO A 90 -20.62 22.28 -3.24
C PRO A 90 -21.97 21.73 -2.73
N GLN A 91 -21.98 20.98 -1.62
CA GLN A 91 -23.14 20.27 -1.09
C GLN A 91 -23.80 19.30 -2.09
N LYS A 92 -23.01 18.73 -2.99
CA LYS A 92 -23.47 17.65 -3.87
C LYS A 92 -23.47 16.35 -3.09
N ALA A 93 -24.54 15.59 -3.21
CA ALA A 93 -24.69 14.30 -2.54
C ALA A 93 -23.59 13.31 -2.96
N LEU A 94 -23.12 12.54 -1.98
CA LEU A 94 -22.31 11.35 -2.16
C LEU A 94 -23.24 10.14 -1.97
N GLU A 95 -23.75 9.61 -3.07
CA GLU A 95 -24.81 8.58 -3.07
C GLU A 95 -24.34 7.24 -2.50
N LYS A 96 -23.09 6.87 -2.76
CA LYS A 96 -22.48 5.63 -2.28
C LYS A 96 -21.00 5.85 -2.02
N VAL A 97 -20.50 5.26 -0.94
CA VAL A 97 -19.07 5.18 -0.65
C VAL A 97 -18.58 3.81 -1.10
N ASN A 98 -17.62 3.79 -2.04
CA ASN A 98 -16.94 2.58 -2.53
C ASN A 98 -15.44 2.62 -2.24
N GLY A 99 -14.97 3.52 -1.36
CA GLY A 99 -13.56 3.58 -1.00
C GLY A 99 -13.19 4.78 -0.15
N ILE A 100 -11.97 4.71 0.37
CA ILE A 100 -11.35 5.76 1.19
C ILE A 100 -10.03 6.14 0.52
N VAL A 101 -9.79 7.43 0.32
CA VAL A 101 -8.55 7.94 -0.27
C VAL A 101 -7.71 8.62 0.80
N VAL A 102 -6.51 8.11 1.02
CA VAL A 102 -5.52 8.71 1.90
C VAL A 102 -4.70 9.74 1.13
N HIS A 103 -4.51 10.90 1.74
CA HIS A 103 -3.74 12.04 1.24
C HIS A 103 -2.75 12.53 2.30
N TYR A 104 -1.83 13.38 1.87
CA TYR A 104 -1.00 14.18 2.76
C TYR A 104 -1.10 15.65 2.36
N THR A 105 -0.99 16.53 3.35
CA THR A 105 -1.23 17.97 3.12
C THR A 105 -0.18 18.63 2.22
N ALA A 106 0.98 18.00 2.03
CA ALA A 106 2.14 18.59 1.36
C ALA A 106 2.50 19.99 1.91
N ASN A 107 2.24 20.20 3.21
CA ASN A 107 2.37 21.48 3.88
C ASN A 107 2.92 21.26 5.30
N PRO A 108 4.24 21.04 5.44
CA PRO A 108 4.87 20.68 6.70
C PRO A 108 4.55 21.60 7.87
N GLY A 109 4.40 21.02 9.07
CA GLY A 109 4.25 21.75 10.32
C GLY A 109 2.91 22.47 10.50
N THR A 110 1.94 22.26 9.61
CA THR A 110 0.61 22.85 9.73
C THR A 110 -0.36 21.95 10.50
N SER A 111 -1.25 22.58 11.26
CA SER A 111 -2.31 21.89 12.00
C SER A 111 -3.48 21.48 11.10
N ALA A 112 -4.33 20.57 11.59
CA ALA A 112 -5.54 20.18 10.89
C ALA A 112 -6.48 21.39 10.66
N ARG A 113 -6.61 22.27 11.67
CA ARG A 113 -7.40 23.50 11.57
C ARG A 113 -6.90 24.46 10.50
N GLN A 114 -5.59 24.65 10.36
CA GLN A 114 -5.03 25.52 9.30
C GLN A 114 -5.35 24.99 7.89
N ASN A 115 -5.26 23.68 7.68
CA ASN A 115 -5.63 23.07 6.39
C ASN A 115 -7.13 23.17 6.11
N ARG A 116 -7.98 22.95 7.13
CA ARG A 116 -9.43 23.21 7.06
C ARG A 116 -9.71 24.66 6.66
N ASP A 117 -9.05 25.62 7.29
CA ASP A 117 -9.27 27.05 7.03
C ASP A 117 -8.77 27.46 5.65
N TYR A 118 -7.67 26.88 5.18
CA TYR A 118 -7.22 27.03 3.80
C TYR A 118 -8.29 26.59 2.80
N PHE A 119 -8.90 25.41 2.97
CA PHE A 119 -10.00 24.96 2.11
C PHE A 119 -11.20 25.92 2.16
N ASN A 120 -11.54 26.43 3.36
CA ASN A 120 -12.65 27.37 3.52
C ASN A 120 -12.39 28.71 2.77
N GLY A 121 -11.14 29.18 2.78
CA GLY A 121 -10.71 30.40 2.09
C GLY A 121 -10.66 30.33 0.56
N LEU A 122 -10.82 29.14 -0.04
CA LEU A 122 -10.81 28.99 -1.51
C LEU A 122 -11.96 29.71 -2.21
N ALA A 123 -13.08 29.95 -1.50
CA ALA A 123 -14.19 30.76 -2.02
C ALA A 123 -13.78 32.20 -2.33
N GLU A 124 -12.84 32.76 -1.54
CA GLU A 124 -12.34 34.12 -1.69
C GLU A 124 -11.24 34.19 -2.75
N THR A 125 -10.27 33.28 -2.66
CA THR A 125 -9.10 33.32 -3.57
C THR A 125 -9.44 32.83 -4.98
N LYS A 126 -10.41 31.92 -5.12
CA LYS A 126 -10.87 31.33 -6.39
C LYS A 126 -9.77 30.67 -7.22
N LYS A 127 -8.61 30.37 -6.60
CA LYS A 127 -7.42 29.85 -7.28
C LYS A 127 -7.57 28.41 -7.74
N THR A 128 -8.31 27.60 -6.98
CA THR A 128 -8.52 26.18 -7.24
C THR A 128 -9.80 25.69 -6.57
N LYS A 129 -10.19 24.44 -6.87
CA LYS A 129 -11.22 23.71 -6.14
C LYS A 129 -10.59 22.57 -5.36
N ALA A 130 -10.68 22.62 -4.04
CA ALA A 130 -10.11 21.57 -3.18
C ALA A 130 -10.86 21.48 -1.86
N SER A 131 -10.99 20.25 -1.35
CA SER A 131 -11.45 19.97 0.01
C SER A 131 -11.23 18.50 0.34
N SER A 132 -11.17 18.17 1.63
CA SER A 132 -11.16 16.80 2.15
C SER A 132 -12.34 16.59 3.08
N HIS A 133 -12.74 15.34 3.31
CA HIS A 133 -13.78 15.05 4.31
C HIS A 133 -13.22 15.20 5.72
N PHE A 134 -12.00 14.72 5.92
CA PHE A 134 -11.28 14.78 7.19
C PHE A 134 -9.87 15.33 6.99
N VAL A 135 -9.36 16.00 8.03
CA VAL A 135 -7.94 16.33 8.17
C VAL A 135 -7.47 15.82 9.53
N ILE A 136 -6.40 15.03 9.54
CA ILE A 136 -5.74 14.53 10.74
C ILE A 136 -4.50 15.37 11.01
N GLY A 137 -4.41 15.94 12.20
CA GLY A 137 -3.27 16.78 12.60
C GLY A 137 -2.15 16.01 13.29
N LEU A 138 -1.05 16.71 13.57
CA LEU A 138 0.17 16.14 14.14
C LEU A 138 0.02 15.66 15.58
N GLU A 139 -1.03 16.08 16.28
CA GLU A 139 -1.37 15.60 17.63
C GLU A 139 -2.40 14.46 17.58
N GLY A 140 -2.75 13.98 16.38
CA GLY A 140 -3.79 12.98 16.16
C GLY A 140 -5.21 13.54 16.19
N GLU A 141 -5.39 14.87 16.25
CA GLU A 141 -6.72 15.45 16.24
C GLU A 141 -7.37 15.30 14.84
N ILE A 142 -8.63 14.87 14.81
CA ILE A 142 -9.37 14.65 13.56
C ILE A 142 -10.39 15.78 13.39
N VAL A 143 -10.17 16.63 12.38
CA VAL A 143 -11.11 17.69 12.00
C VAL A 143 -11.99 17.20 10.85
N GLN A 144 -13.31 17.19 11.04
CA GLN A 144 -14.26 16.90 9.97
C GLN A 144 -14.65 18.18 9.23
N CYS A 145 -14.34 18.24 7.94
CA CYS A 145 -14.54 19.41 7.07
C CYS A 145 -15.78 19.29 6.18
N ILE A 146 -16.14 18.08 5.75
CA ILE A 146 -17.29 17.79 4.89
C ILE A 146 -18.05 16.60 5.49
N PRO A 147 -19.39 16.64 5.60
CA PRO A 147 -20.15 15.48 6.05
C PRO A 147 -20.04 14.34 5.03
N CYS A 148 -20.05 13.08 5.47
CA CYS A 148 -19.80 11.93 4.59
C CYS A 148 -20.94 11.60 3.59
N ASN A 149 -22.02 12.39 3.58
CA ASN A 149 -23.08 12.32 2.57
C ASN A 149 -22.94 13.40 1.48
N GLU A 150 -21.86 14.19 1.51
CA GLU A 150 -21.50 15.17 0.49
C GLU A 150 -20.14 14.81 -0.12
N ILE A 151 -19.92 15.12 -1.40
CA ILE A 151 -18.61 14.94 -2.03
C ILE A 151 -17.59 15.96 -1.50
N SER A 152 -16.31 15.57 -1.47
CA SER A 152 -15.18 16.49 -1.39
C SER A 152 -14.47 16.64 -2.75
N TYR A 153 -13.61 17.63 -2.89
CA TYR A 153 -12.78 17.86 -4.07
C TYR A 153 -11.32 17.47 -3.79
N ALA A 154 -11.04 16.17 -3.67
CA ALA A 154 -9.71 15.65 -3.34
C ALA A 154 -9.22 14.53 -4.27
N SER A 155 -10.13 13.71 -4.82
CA SER A 155 -9.83 12.45 -5.52
C SER A 155 -10.24 12.46 -6.99
N ASN A 156 -10.28 13.63 -7.63
CA ASN A 156 -10.56 13.78 -9.07
C ASN A 156 -11.85 13.06 -9.54
N ASN A 157 -11.73 12.04 -10.39
CA ASN A 157 -12.86 11.26 -10.91
C ASN A 157 -13.49 10.34 -9.85
N ARG A 158 -12.82 10.12 -8.71
CA ARG A 158 -13.32 9.36 -7.56
C ARG A 158 -13.95 10.26 -6.48
N ASN A 159 -14.10 11.57 -6.72
CA ASN A 159 -14.81 12.47 -5.80
C ASN A 159 -16.27 12.03 -5.55
N SER A 160 -16.88 11.33 -6.50
CA SER A 160 -18.28 10.93 -6.46
C SER A 160 -18.54 9.63 -5.70
N ASP A 161 -17.51 8.94 -5.23
CA ASP A 161 -17.67 7.62 -4.59
C ASP A 161 -16.65 7.33 -3.48
N THR A 162 -15.88 8.32 -3.02
CA THR A 162 -14.86 8.10 -1.97
C THR A 162 -14.92 9.13 -0.85
N ILE A 163 -14.56 8.68 0.35
CA ILE A 163 -14.23 9.56 1.48
C ILE A 163 -12.73 9.89 1.40
N SER A 164 -12.35 11.13 1.66
CA SER A 164 -10.96 11.59 1.59
C SER A 164 -10.46 11.98 2.98
N ILE A 165 -9.24 11.56 3.30
CA ILE A 165 -8.56 11.84 4.57
C ILE A 165 -7.23 12.50 4.24
N GLU A 166 -7.04 13.75 4.68
CA GLU A 166 -5.78 14.48 4.57
C GLU A 166 -4.98 14.33 5.86
N CYS A 167 -3.70 13.97 5.76
CA CYS A 167 -2.84 13.79 6.92
C CYS A 167 -1.75 14.86 6.96
N CYS A 168 -1.68 15.60 8.07
CA CYS A 168 -0.60 16.54 8.30
C CYS A 168 0.75 15.82 8.45
N ILE A 169 1.82 16.50 8.04
CA ILE A 169 3.18 15.98 8.02
C ILE A 169 4.12 16.94 8.76
N GLU A 170 5.13 16.39 9.44
CA GLU A 170 6.10 17.20 10.19
C GLU A 170 7.08 17.91 9.26
N ASP A 171 7.50 17.22 8.20
CA ASP A 171 8.51 17.68 7.26
C ASP A 171 8.27 17.16 5.83
N GLU A 172 9.15 17.56 4.91
CA GLU A 172 9.08 17.24 3.48
C GLU A 172 9.28 15.75 3.15
N THR A 173 9.64 14.90 4.12
CA THR A 173 9.66 13.44 3.89
C THR A 173 8.25 12.92 3.62
N GLY A 174 7.23 13.64 4.10
CA GLY A 174 5.83 13.26 4.00
C GLY A 174 5.46 12.06 4.88
N LYS A 175 6.36 11.61 5.77
CA LYS A 175 6.09 10.52 6.70
C LYS A 175 5.13 10.99 7.78
N PHE A 176 4.12 10.19 8.07
CA PHE A 176 3.21 10.46 9.19
C PHE A 176 3.91 10.11 10.51
N ASN A 177 3.77 10.98 11.51
CA ASN A 177 4.20 10.68 12.87
C ASN A 177 3.22 9.68 13.52
N ASP A 178 3.60 9.15 14.67
CA ASP A 178 2.84 8.08 15.34
C ASP A 178 1.40 8.51 15.67
N SER A 179 1.20 9.74 16.13
CA SER A 179 -0.13 10.27 16.48
C SER A 179 -1.06 10.39 15.26
N THR A 180 -0.55 10.95 14.16
CA THR A 180 -1.28 11.04 12.88
C THR A 180 -1.58 9.64 12.35
N TYR A 181 -0.60 8.74 12.38
CA TYR A 181 -0.74 7.38 11.87
C TYR A 181 -1.77 6.56 12.65
N GLN A 182 -1.73 6.61 13.98
CA GLN A 182 -2.70 5.93 14.83
C GLN A 182 -4.12 6.44 14.58
N SER A 183 -4.29 7.76 14.48
CA SER A 183 -5.59 8.37 14.19
C SER A 183 -6.09 8.02 12.78
N LEU A 184 -5.18 7.86 11.82
CA LEU A 184 -5.51 7.38 10.48
C LEU A 184 -6.04 5.94 10.52
N ILE A 185 -5.43 5.04 11.31
CA ILE A 185 -5.94 3.67 11.50
C ILE A 185 -7.34 3.69 12.12
N GLU A 186 -7.53 4.42 13.21
CA GLU A 186 -8.81 4.48 13.93
C GLU A 186 -9.93 5.03 13.04
N LEU A 187 -9.66 6.14 12.35
CA LEU A 187 -10.63 6.74 11.43
C LEU A 187 -10.93 5.84 10.24
N THR A 188 -9.92 5.26 9.62
CA THR A 188 -10.07 4.44 8.41
C THR A 188 -10.84 3.16 8.73
N THR A 189 -10.49 2.45 9.80
CA THR A 189 -11.20 1.21 10.19
C THR A 189 -12.65 1.46 10.59
N TRP A 190 -12.95 2.57 11.27
CA TRP A 190 -14.33 2.97 11.55
C TRP A 190 -15.11 3.26 10.26
N LEU A 191 -14.51 4.00 9.32
CA LEU A 191 -15.13 4.27 8.01
C LEU A 191 -15.33 2.98 7.21
N MET A 192 -14.38 2.04 7.27
CA MET A 192 -14.51 0.73 6.64
C MET A 192 -15.71 -0.03 7.16
N GLY A 193 -15.89 -0.10 8.49
CA GLY A 193 -17.07 -0.73 9.09
C GLY A 193 -18.37 -0.03 8.70
N ARG A 194 -18.38 1.31 8.72
CA ARG A 194 -19.56 2.13 8.40
C ARG A 194 -20.06 1.95 6.97
N TYR A 195 -19.17 1.70 6.02
CA TYR A 195 -19.49 1.62 4.59
C TYR A 195 -19.28 0.23 3.99
N ASP A 196 -19.07 -0.79 4.84
CA ASP A 196 -18.82 -2.17 4.44
C ASP A 196 -17.66 -2.29 3.42
N LEU A 197 -16.52 -1.72 3.78
CA LEU A 197 -15.29 -1.72 2.97
C LEU A 197 -14.23 -2.64 3.58
N SER A 198 -13.37 -3.14 2.70
CA SER A 198 -12.14 -3.85 3.06
C SER A 198 -10.93 -2.93 2.99
N SER A 199 -9.77 -3.38 3.49
CA SER A 199 -8.53 -2.60 3.32
C SER A 199 -8.14 -2.45 1.84
N ASP A 200 -8.60 -3.30 0.92
CA ASP A 200 -8.36 -3.11 -0.53
C ASP A 200 -9.12 -1.93 -1.13
N ASP A 201 -10.19 -1.47 -0.46
CA ASP A 201 -10.95 -0.28 -0.86
C ASP A 201 -10.33 1.03 -0.31
N VAL A 202 -9.28 0.91 0.49
CA VAL A 202 -8.44 2.02 0.96
C VAL A 202 -7.33 2.23 -0.06
N ILE A 203 -7.29 3.40 -0.68
CA ILE A 203 -6.37 3.72 -1.78
C ILE A 203 -5.62 5.02 -1.54
N ARG A 204 -4.53 5.22 -2.26
CA ARG A 204 -3.81 6.51 -2.32
C ARG A 204 -4.40 7.38 -3.41
N HIS A 205 -4.22 8.69 -3.31
CA HIS A 205 -4.50 9.58 -4.45
C HIS A 205 -3.66 9.23 -5.68
N TYR A 206 -2.47 8.67 -5.44
CA TYR A 206 -1.61 8.06 -6.46
C TYR A 206 -2.33 7.00 -7.29
N ASP A 207 -3.09 6.10 -6.66
CA ASP A 207 -3.78 5.00 -7.36
C ASP A 207 -4.92 5.53 -8.26
N VAL A 208 -5.35 6.78 -8.05
CA VAL A 208 -6.36 7.47 -8.88
C VAL A 208 -5.73 8.27 -10.02
N THR A 209 -4.59 8.94 -9.78
CA THR A 209 -4.07 9.98 -10.69
C THR A 209 -2.61 9.84 -11.10
N GLY A 210 -1.82 9.02 -10.39
CA GLY A 210 -0.37 8.97 -10.48
C GLY A 210 0.36 10.12 -9.75
N LYS A 211 -0.36 11.05 -9.08
CA LYS A 211 0.26 12.05 -8.20
C LYS A 211 0.90 11.34 -7.02
N LYS A 212 2.17 11.64 -6.69
CA LYS A 212 2.85 11.13 -5.48
C LYS A 212 2.19 11.64 -4.20
N CYS A 213 1.06 11.04 -3.82
CA CYS A 213 0.21 11.49 -2.74
C CYS A 213 -0.53 10.28 -2.14
N PRO A 214 -0.30 9.95 -0.86
CA PRO A 214 0.67 10.58 0.04
C PRO A 214 2.11 10.21 -0.33
N LEU A 215 3.03 11.18 -0.34
CA LEU A 215 4.40 11.01 -0.87
C LEU A 215 5.10 9.79 -0.27
N TYR A 216 5.11 9.67 1.06
CA TYR A 216 5.85 8.62 1.76
C TYR A 216 5.36 7.21 1.38
N PHE A 217 4.05 6.96 1.37
CA PHE A 217 3.52 5.64 0.96
C PHE A 217 3.70 5.33 -0.53
N VAL A 218 3.98 6.33 -1.37
CA VAL A 218 4.31 6.09 -2.79
C VAL A 218 5.78 5.76 -2.96
N GLU A 219 6.67 6.36 -2.17
CA GLU A 219 8.11 6.08 -2.23
C GLU A 219 8.50 4.84 -1.41
N HIS A 220 7.67 4.44 -0.46
CA HIS A 220 7.83 3.29 0.42
C HIS A 220 6.60 2.38 0.33
N GLU A 221 6.52 1.58 -0.75
CA GLU A 221 5.40 0.66 -0.99
C GLU A 221 5.24 -0.36 0.16
N ASP A 222 6.34 -0.75 0.80
CA ASP A 222 6.34 -1.62 1.98
C ASP A 222 5.61 -0.99 3.17
N ALA A 223 5.72 0.33 3.36
CA ALA A 223 4.96 1.06 4.38
C ALA A 223 3.47 1.13 4.04
N TRP A 224 3.11 1.23 2.75
CA TRP A 224 1.72 1.16 2.30
C TRP A 224 1.11 -0.22 2.54
N GLU A 225 1.83 -1.28 2.17
CA GLU A 225 1.43 -2.66 2.45
C GLU A 225 1.31 -2.92 3.96
N GLN A 226 2.18 -2.32 4.77
CA GLN A 226 2.10 -2.44 6.22
C GLN A 226 0.86 -1.71 6.77
N PHE A 227 0.53 -0.53 6.27
CA PHE A 227 -0.68 0.18 6.66
C PHE A 227 -1.95 -0.66 6.44
N HIS A 228 -2.08 -1.34 5.30
CA HIS A 228 -3.23 -2.24 5.06
C HIS A 228 -3.29 -3.39 6.08
N LYS A 229 -2.14 -3.98 6.42
CA LYS A 229 -2.06 -5.03 7.45
C LYS A 229 -2.43 -4.49 8.84
N ASP A 230 -2.03 -3.27 9.16
CA ASP A 230 -2.36 -2.63 10.43
C ASP A 230 -3.86 -2.35 10.53
N LEU A 231 -4.53 -1.97 9.43
CA LEU A 231 -5.99 -1.85 9.39
C LEU A 231 -6.69 -3.19 9.67
N ASP A 232 -6.25 -4.26 8.99
CA ASP A 232 -6.83 -5.59 9.17
C ASP A 232 -6.59 -6.10 10.61
N THR A 233 -5.37 -5.94 11.12
CA THR A 233 -4.98 -6.31 12.50
C THR A 233 -5.80 -5.54 13.53
N TYR A 234 -5.97 -4.22 13.34
CA TYR A 234 -6.76 -3.40 14.25
C TYR A 234 -8.22 -3.89 14.33
N ILE A 235 -8.82 -4.29 13.20
CA ILE A 235 -10.18 -4.85 13.17
C ILE A 235 -10.21 -6.24 13.81
N GLU A 236 -9.20 -7.09 13.61
CA GLU A 236 -9.10 -8.39 14.26
C GLU A 236 -9.04 -8.26 15.80
N GLU A 237 -8.27 -7.29 16.30
CA GLU A 237 -8.06 -7.08 17.74
C GLU A 237 -9.21 -6.32 18.44
N ASN A 238 -9.84 -5.37 17.75
CA ASN A 238 -10.79 -4.42 18.35
C ASN A 238 -12.20 -4.48 17.75
N GLY A 239 -12.38 -5.24 16.67
CA GLY A 239 -13.65 -5.35 15.96
C GLY A 239 -14.69 -6.16 16.74
N VAL A 240 -15.95 -5.92 16.40
CA VAL A 240 -17.09 -6.71 16.88
C VAL A 240 -17.71 -7.48 15.73
N PRO A 241 -18.39 -8.61 15.99
CA PRO A 241 -19.12 -9.32 14.95
C PRO A 241 -20.12 -8.40 14.25
N LYS A 242 -20.10 -8.42 12.91
CA LYS A 242 -21.23 -7.95 12.11
C LYS A 242 -22.42 -8.81 12.52
N GLU A 243 -23.49 -8.18 13.01
CA GLU A 243 -24.74 -8.91 13.22
C GLU A 243 -25.06 -9.61 11.90
N GLU A 244 -25.33 -10.93 11.94
CA GLU A 244 -25.89 -11.60 10.76
C GLU A 244 -27.12 -10.79 10.39
N ALA A 245 -27.06 -10.08 9.26
CA ALA A 245 -28.19 -9.37 8.72
C ALA A 245 -29.28 -10.43 8.58
N SER A 246 -30.18 -10.44 9.57
CA SER A 246 -31.24 -11.41 9.66
C SER A 246 -32.03 -11.22 8.38
N GLN A 247 -31.95 -12.21 7.50
CA GLN A 247 -32.76 -12.27 6.29
C GLN A 247 -34.23 -12.34 6.76
N ASN A 248 -34.84 -11.18 6.95
CA ASN A 248 -36.27 -11.00 7.18
C ASN A 248 -36.86 -10.24 5.99
#